data_AF-A0AA44TEY0-F1
#
_entry.id   AF-A0AA44TEY0-F1
#
_cell.length_a   1.000
_cell.length_b   1.000
_cell.length_c   1.000
_cell.angle_alpha   90.00
_cell.angle_beta   90.00
_cell.angle_gamma   90.00
#
_symmetry.space_group_name_H-M   'P 1'
#
loop_
_entity.id
_entity.type
_entity.pdbx_description
1 polymer ?
#
loop_
_entity_poly.entity_id
_entity_poly.type
_entity_poly.pdbx_seq_one_letter_code
_entity_poly.pdbx_strand_id
1 'polypeptide(L)'
;MYFPSKKSAWLYPIYLVAVAACFAPFIAGRDYFLLFFTVPFAILLIWSWFTTGYRVEDEQLIIRYGPMKKRIVIKEIRKISKTKNPLAAPALSFDRLEILYGSQFETELVSPRNTKQFVSLIKSTHPQIEVANNLIHE
;
A
#
# COMPACT_ATOMS: atom_id res chain seq x y z
N MET A 1 15.17 -1.15 6.04
CA MET A 1 15.02 -0.26 4.86
C MET A 1 13.54 0.11 4.63
N TYR A 2 13.23 1.36 4.26
CA TYR A 2 11.86 1.82 3.97
C TYR A 2 11.63 2.01 2.45
N PHE A 3 10.50 1.52 1.97
CA PHE A 3 10.05 1.61 0.58
C PHE A 3 8.68 2.30 0.53
N PRO A 4 8.58 3.51 -0.05
CA PRO A 4 7.28 4.16 -0.21
C PRO A 4 6.41 3.39 -1.21
N SER A 5 5.09 3.47 -1.06
CA SER A 5 4.15 2.90 -2.02
C SER A 5 4.14 3.69 -3.33
N LYS A 6 4.02 2.98 -4.46
CA LYS A 6 3.87 3.58 -5.80
C LYS A 6 2.48 4.18 -5.91
N LYS A 7 2.40 5.50 -6.01
CA LYS A 7 1.14 6.23 -6.22
C LYS A 7 0.96 6.48 -7.72
N SER A 8 -0.13 5.99 -8.28
CA SER A 8 -0.51 6.26 -9.68
C SER A 8 -0.88 7.74 -9.87
N ALA A 9 -0.52 8.35 -10.99
CA ALA A 9 -0.76 9.77 -11.26
C ALA A 9 -2.27 10.16 -11.22
N TRP A 10 -3.15 9.24 -11.61
CA TRP A 10 -4.59 9.46 -11.62
C TRP A 10 -5.26 9.44 -10.23
N LEU A 11 -4.57 8.92 -9.21
CA LEU A 11 -5.06 8.96 -7.82
C LEU A 11 -5.01 10.38 -7.24
N TYR A 12 -4.08 11.23 -7.72
CA TYR A 12 -3.89 12.60 -7.21
C TYR A 12 -5.15 13.47 -7.36
N PRO A 13 -5.79 13.58 -8.54
CA PRO A 13 -7.00 14.39 -8.68
C PRO A 13 -8.17 13.84 -7.86
N ILE A 14 -8.33 12.51 -7.76
CA ILE A 14 -9.39 11.90 -6.93
C ILE A 14 -9.19 12.28 -5.46
N TYR A 15 -7.96 12.18 -4.96
CA TYR A 15 -7.65 12.55 -3.59
C TYR A 15 -7.89 14.04 -3.32
N LEU A 16 -7.50 14.89 -4.27
CA LEU A 16 -7.67 16.33 -4.18
C LEU A 16 -9.15 16.72 -4.15
N VAL A 17 -9.99 16.10 -5.00
CA VAL A 17 -11.44 16.31 -5.00
C VAL A 17 -12.06 15.81 -3.69
N ALA A 18 -11.65 14.64 -3.18
CA ALA A 18 -12.16 14.11 -1.91
C ALA A 18 -11.85 15.04 -0.72
N VAL A 19 -10.62 15.57 -0.66
CA VAL A 19 -10.24 16.55 0.37
C VAL A 19 -11.01 17.85 0.19
N ALA A 20 -11.12 18.39 -1.03
CA ALA A 20 -11.87 19.62 -1.31
C ALA A 20 -13.36 19.51 -0.95
N ALA A 21 -13.98 18.35 -1.23
CA ALA A 21 -15.37 18.08 -0.86
C ALA A 21 -15.60 18.13 0.65
N CYS A 22 -14.62 17.74 1.48
CA CYS A 22 -14.71 17.86 2.93
C CYS A 22 -14.84 19.32 3.42
N PHE A 23 -14.37 20.29 2.62
CA PHE A 23 -14.48 21.73 2.90
C PHE A 23 -15.71 22.38 2.25
N ALA A 24 -16.50 21.66 1.46
CA ALA A 24 -17.70 22.21 0.82
C ALA A 24 -18.71 22.85 1.80
N PRO A 25 -18.95 22.31 3.02
CA PRO A 25 -19.85 22.96 3.99
C PRO A 25 -19.39 24.35 4.45
N PHE A 26 -18.09 24.64 4.38
CA PHE A 26 -17.54 25.98 4.67
C PHE A 26 -18.01 27.02 3.64
N ILE A 27 -18.18 26.59 2.39
CA ILE A 27 -18.55 27.44 1.25
C ILE A 27 -20.07 27.56 1.13
N ALA A 28 -20.81 26.47 1.35
CA ALA A 28 -22.25 26.39 1.05
C ALA A 28 -23.18 26.97 2.14
N GLY A 29 -22.75 27.05 3.41
CA GLY A 29 -23.67 27.51 4.46
C GLY A 29 -23.12 27.74 5.86
N ARG A 30 -21.78 27.65 6.07
CA ARG A 30 -21.17 27.66 7.42
C ARG A 30 -21.88 26.73 8.41
N ASP A 31 -22.26 25.53 7.95
CA ASP A 31 -22.77 24.49 8.83
C ASP A 31 -21.62 23.91 9.67
N TYR A 32 -21.35 24.57 10.80
CA TYR A 32 -20.29 24.19 11.75
C TYR A 32 -20.47 22.75 12.27
N PHE A 33 -21.71 22.25 12.31
CA PHE A 33 -22.01 20.88 12.71
C PHE A 33 -21.44 19.84 11.74
N LEU A 34 -21.57 20.07 10.43
CA LEU A 34 -21.01 19.17 9.41
C LEU A 34 -19.49 19.23 9.37
N LEU A 35 -18.92 20.44 9.56
CA LEU A 35 -17.47 20.63 9.61
C LEU A 35 -16.80 19.83 10.74
N PHE A 36 -17.49 19.64 11.87
CA PHE A 36 -16.99 18.83 12.97
C PHE A 36 -16.69 17.37 12.56
N PHE A 37 -17.43 16.81 11.60
CA PHE A 37 -17.21 15.46 11.09
C PHE A 37 -16.30 15.41 9.86
N THR A 38 -16.39 16.39 8.97
CA THR A 38 -15.61 16.37 7.72
C THR A 38 -14.14 16.74 7.92
N VAL A 39 -13.80 17.58 8.91
CA VAL A 39 -12.42 17.99 9.18
C VAL A 39 -11.56 16.81 9.69
N PRO A 40 -11.96 16.03 10.71
CA PRO A 40 -11.23 14.83 11.11
C PRO A 40 -11.06 13.83 9.97
N PHE A 41 -12.09 13.67 9.14
CA PHE A 41 -12.04 12.78 7.97
C PHE A 41 -11.01 13.24 6.94
N ALA A 42 -10.96 14.54 6.62
CA ALA A 42 -9.94 15.12 5.74
C ALA A 42 -8.53 14.93 6.29
N ILE A 43 -8.33 15.08 7.60
CA ILE A 43 -7.04 14.82 8.27
C ILE A 43 -6.66 13.34 8.11
N LEU A 44 -7.59 12.42 8.33
CA LEU A 44 -7.35 10.98 8.14
C LEU A 44 -6.99 10.63 6.70
N LEU A 45 -7.65 11.26 5.72
CA LEU A 45 -7.29 11.12 4.31
C LEU A 45 -5.84 11.59 4.09
N ILE A 46 -5.54 12.85 4.39
CA ILE A 46 -4.19 13.39 4.20
C ILE A 46 -3.13 12.52 4.88
N TRP A 47 -3.36 12.10 6.12
CA TRP A 47 -2.48 11.17 6.84
C TRP A 47 -2.26 9.86 6.07
N SER A 48 -3.35 9.20 5.66
CA SER A 48 -3.31 7.93 4.94
C SER A 48 -2.49 8.03 3.66
N TRP A 49 -2.61 9.15 2.94
CA TRP A 49 -1.84 9.42 1.74
C TRP A 49 -0.32 9.42 2.03
N PHE A 50 0.14 10.06 3.09
CA PHE A 50 1.58 10.17 3.38
C PHE A 50 2.18 8.95 4.11
N THR A 51 1.36 8.20 4.85
CA THR A 51 1.86 7.12 5.74
C THR A 51 1.84 5.73 5.10
N THR A 52 1.40 5.61 3.85
CA THR A 52 1.35 4.32 3.15
C THR A 52 2.72 3.93 2.59
N GLY A 53 3.30 2.85 3.11
CA GLY A 53 4.60 2.35 2.71
C GLY A 53 5.01 1.06 3.41
N TYR A 54 6.18 0.53 3.04
CA TYR A 54 6.67 -0.77 3.46
C TYR A 54 8.02 -0.61 4.15
N ARG A 55 8.22 -1.24 5.30
CA ARG A 55 9.50 -1.28 5.99
C ARG A 55 9.95 -2.72 6.17
N VAL A 56 11.17 -3.00 5.75
CA VAL A 56 11.84 -4.30 5.95
C VAL A 56 12.87 -4.10 7.06
N GLU A 57 12.70 -4.76 8.21
CA GLU A 57 13.53 -4.59 9.42
C GLU A 57 13.53 -5.90 10.20
N ASP A 58 14.71 -6.36 10.68
CA ASP A 58 14.88 -7.53 11.56
C ASP A 58 14.07 -8.77 11.15
N GLU A 59 14.19 -9.20 9.89
CA GLU A 59 13.44 -10.33 9.33
C GLU A 59 11.89 -10.15 9.29
N GLN A 60 11.39 -8.93 9.48
CA GLN A 60 9.97 -8.60 9.40
C GLN A 60 9.70 -7.63 8.24
N LEU A 61 8.63 -7.91 7.52
CA LEU A 61 8.00 -6.99 6.58
C LEU A 61 6.85 -6.27 7.30
N ILE A 62 7.02 -4.98 7.53
CA ILE A 62 6.01 -4.10 8.11
C ILE A 62 5.33 -3.33 6.99
N ILE A 63 4.07 -3.66 6.74
CA ILE A 63 3.20 -2.96 5.81
C ILE A 63 2.44 -1.89 6.59
N ARG A 64 2.56 -0.62 6.18
CA ARG A 64 1.78 0.49 6.76
C ARG A 64 0.80 1.04 5.74
N TYR A 65 -0.46 1.19 6.14
CA TYR A 65 -1.52 1.83 5.36
C TYR A 65 -2.27 2.80 6.29
N GLY A 66 -1.81 4.06 6.31
CA GLY A 66 -2.34 5.07 7.23
C GLY A 66 -2.04 4.74 8.71
N PRO A 67 -3.04 4.72 9.60
CA PRO A 67 -2.84 4.45 11.03
C PRO A 67 -2.62 2.96 11.34
N MET A 68 -2.99 2.07 10.41
CA MET A 68 -2.87 0.64 10.60
C MET A 68 -1.51 0.13 10.10
N LYS A 69 -0.97 -0.86 10.83
CA LYS A 69 0.28 -1.54 10.51
C LYS A 69 0.05 -3.04 10.55
N LYS A 70 0.44 -3.74 9.48
CA LYS A 70 0.48 -5.19 9.41
C LYS A 70 1.94 -5.64 9.42
N ARG A 71 2.25 -6.66 10.22
CA ARG A 71 3.60 -7.23 10.33
C ARG A 71 3.54 -8.65 9.80
N ILE A 72 4.47 -8.99 8.93
CA ILE A 72 4.61 -10.32 8.32
C ILE A 72 6.05 -10.76 8.55
N VAL A 73 6.25 -11.97 9.07
CA VAL A 73 7.60 -12.53 9.23
C VAL A 73 8.10 -12.96 7.85
N ILE A 74 9.30 -12.55 7.47
CA ILE A 74 9.84 -12.83 6.13
C ILE A 74 10.01 -14.34 5.90
N LYS A 75 10.31 -15.10 6.96
CA LYS A 75 10.37 -16.57 6.94
C LYS A 75 9.03 -17.24 6.62
N GLU A 76 7.91 -16.56 6.86
CA GLU A 76 6.58 -17.08 6.52
C GLU A 76 6.22 -16.80 5.06
N ILE A 77 6.96 -15.91 4.38
CA ILE A 77 6.76 -15.62 2.97
C ILE A 77 7.22 -16.84 2.17
N ARG A 78 6.29 -17.43 1.43
CA ARG A 78 6.55 -18.59 0.57
C ARG A 78 6.85 -18.17 -0.85
N LYS A 79 6.10 -17.19 -1.36
CA LYS A 79 6.16 -16.81 -2.77
C LYS A 79 5.87 -15.32 -2.97
N ILE A 80 6.61 -14.73 -3.91
CA ILE A 80 6.40 -13.37 -4.39
C ILE A 80 6.14 -13.43 -5.90
N SER A 81 4.95 -12.99 -6.32
CA SER A 81 4.53 -12.95 -7.71
C SER A 81 4.17 -11.53 -8.14
N LYS A 82 4.41 -11.19 -9.41
CA LYS A 82 3.78 -10.02 -10.03
C LYS A 82 2.34 -10.38 -10.37
N THR A 83 1.37 -9.66 -9.84
CA THR A 83 -0.03 -9.81 -10.28
C THR A 83 -0.28 -8.90 -11.48
N LYS A 84 -0.76 -9.50 -12.57
CA LYS A 84 -1.32 -8.80 -13.74
C LYS A 84 -2.84 -8.90 -13.77
N ASN A 85 -3.47 -9.44 -12.72
CA ASN A 85 -4.90 -9.74 -12.75
C ASN A 85 -5.71 -8.55 -12.18
N PRO A 86 -6.32 -7.70 -13.03
CA PRO A 86 -7.14 -6.57 -12.58
C PRO A 86 -8.46 -7.01 -11.92
N LEU A 87 -8.84 -8.29 -12.03
CA LEU A 87 -10.13 -8.84 -11.61
C LEU A 87 -10.12 -9.50 -10.22
N ALA A 88 -8.96 -9.70 -9.61
CA ALA A 88 -8.87 -10.31 -8.28
C ALA A 88 -9.21 -9.33 -7.12
N ALA A 89 -9.14 -8.01 -7.38
CA ALA A 89 -9.65 -6.96 -6.49
C ALA A 89 -9.73 -5.61 -7.25
N PRO A 90 -10.73 -4.75 -6.97
CA PRO A 90 -10.85 -3.45 -7.62
C PRO A 90 -9.80 -2.49 -7.06
N ALA A 91 -8.71 -2.20 -7.78
CA ALA A 91 -7.67 -1.32 -7.23
C ALA A 91 -6.75 -0.58 -8.24
N LEU A 92 -6.39 0.65 -7.88
CA LEU A 92 -5.92 1.76 -8.75
C LEU A 92 -4.46 1.72 -9.28
N SER A 93 -3.79 0.56 -9.34
CA SER A 93 -2.40 0.46 -9.85
C SER A 93 -2.15 -0.92 -10.48
N PHE A 94 -1.58 -0.93 -11.69
CA PHE A 94 -1.33 -2.13 -12.50
C PHE A 94 -0.04 -2.90 -12.13
N ASP A 95 0.84 -2.33 -11.29
CA ASP A 95 2.11 -2.96 -10.90
C ASP A 95 2.09 -3.34 -9.41
N ARG A 96 1.37 -4.41 -9.07
CA ARG A 96 1.33 -4.93 -7.70
C ARG A 96 2.09 -6.25 -7.61
N LEU A 97 2.81 -6.40 -6.52
CA LEU A 97 3.34 -7.66 -6.06
C LEU A 97 2.31 -8.32 -5.16
N GLU A 98 2.19 -9.61 -5.31
CA GLU A 98 1.43 -10.49 -4.45
C GLU A 98 2.42 -11.25 -3.59
N ILE A 99 2.24 -11.17 -2.26
CA ILE A 99 3.04 -11.88 -1.28
C ILE A 99 2.15 -12.96 -0.68
N LEU A 100 2.53 -14.22 -0.91
CA LEU A 100 1.92 -15.38 -0.28
C LEU A 100 2.72 -15.74 0.97
N TYR A 101 2.05 -15.78 2.13
CA TYR A 101 2.68 -16.07 3.40
C TYR A 101 1.80 -16.91 4.34
N GLY A 102 2.44 -17.44 5.39
CA GLY A 102 1.77 -18.24 6.41
C GLY A 102 1.48 -19.68 5.99
N SER A 103 0.82 -20.43 6.87
CA SER A 103 0.42 -21.83 6.62
C SER A 103 -0.92 -21.95 5.89
N GLN A 104 -1.75 -20.91 5.94
CA GLN A 104 -3.10 -20.87 5.37
C GLN A 104 -3.18 -20.21 3.98
N PHE A 105 -2.03 -20.03 3.30
CA PHE A 105 -1.96 -19.35 1.99
C PHE A 105 -2.56 -17.94 2.03
N GLU A 106 -2.22 -17.17 3.06
CA GLU A 106 -2.63 -15.78 3.12
C GLU A 106 -1.93 -14.97 2.03
N THR A 107 -2.68 -14.05 1.42
CA THR A 107 -2.20 -13.22 0.31
C THR A 107 -2.27 -11.76 0.68
N GLU A 108 -1.16 -11.04 0.47
CA GLU A 108 -1.10 -9.59 0.64
C GLU A 108 -0.60 -8.90 -0.62
N LEU A 109 -1.26 -7.81 -0.99
CA LEU A 109 -0.94 -7.04 -2.18
C LEU A 109 -0.11 -5.82 -1.79
N VAL A 110 1.12 -5.73 -2.33
CA VAL A 110 2.03 -4.62 -2.09
C VAL A 110 2.45 -3.97 -3.42
N SER A 111 2.63 -2.66 -3.43
CA SER A 111 3.10 -1.92 -4.62
C SER A 111 4.27 -1.02 -4.22
N PRO A 112 5.44 -1.58 -3.87
CA PRO A 112 6.62 -0.79 -3.54
C PRO A 112 7.07 0.03 -4.75
N ARG A 113 7.47 1.29 -4.54
CA ARG A 113 7.99 2.15 -5.61
C ARG A 113 9.22 1.56 -6.31
N ASN A 114 10.07 0.86 -5.55
CA ASN A 114 11.24 0.17 -6.08
C ASN A 114 11.09 -1.36 -5.91
N THR A 115 10.34 -1.97 -6.83
CA THR A 115 10.04 -3.42 -6.84
C THR A 115 11.30 -4.29 -6.84
N LYS A 116 12.29 -3.98 -7.68
CA LYS A 116 13.52 -4.80 -7.81
C LYS A 116 14.29 -4.83 -6.49
N GLN A 117 14.51 -3.65 -5.90
CA GLN A 117 15.25 -3.53 -4.65
C GLN A 117 14.49 -4.16 -3.47
N PHE A 118 13.16 -4.01 -3.43
CA PHE A 118 12.31 -4.64 -2.42
C PHE A 118 12.39 -6.18 -2.47
N VAL A 119 12.23 -6.76 -3.66
CA VAL A 119 12.30 -8.22 -3.84
C VAL A 119 13.70 -8.74 -3.55
N SER A 120 14.74 -8.03 -4.01
CA SER A 120 16.14 -8.40 -3.75
C SER A 120 16.46 -8.42 -2.25
N LEU A 121 15.98 -7.44 -1.48
CA LEU A 121 16.19 -7.37 -0.03
C LEU A 121 15.46 -8.48 0.73
N ILE A 122 14.24 -8.82 0.31
CA ILE A 122 13.49 -9.92 0.90
C ILE A 122 14.18 -11.26 0.59
N LYS A 123 14.60 -11.47 -0.66
CA LYS A 123 15.31 -12.69 -1.09
C LYS A 123 16.67 -12.83 -0.41
N SER A 124 17.39 -11.74 -0.17
CA SER A 124 18.66 -11.79 0.57
C SER A 124 18.47 -12.17 2.03
N THR A 125 17.31 -11.82 2.61
CA THR A 125 16.96 -12.17 3.99
C THR A 125 16.51 -13.63 4.10
N HIS A 126 15.75 -14.13 3.10
CA HIS A 126 15.33 -15.52 3.05
C HIS A 126 15.44 -16.08 1.62
N PRO A 127 16.54 -16.79 1.29
CA PRO A 127 16.81 -17.25 -0.08
C PRO A 127 15.85 -18.32 -0.60
N GLN A 128 15.10 -18.99 0.29
CA GLN A 128 14.17 -20.07 -0.05
C GLN A 128 12.83 -19.56 -0.63
N ILE A 129 12.63 -18.24 -0.66
CA ILE A 129 11.41 -17.64 -1.21
C ILE A 129 11.32 -17.89 -2.72
N GLU A 130 10.20 -18.44 -3.17
CA GLU A 130 9.90 -18.55 -4.59
C GLU A 130 9.60 -17.17 -5.19
N VAL A 131 10.44 -16.71 -6.10
CA VAL A 131 10.21 -15.48 -6.86
C VAL A 131 9.76 -15.86 -8.27
N ALA A 132 8.56 -15.45 -8.66
CA ALA A 132 8.03 -15.77 -9.99
C ALA A 132 8.93 -15.20 -11.11
N ASN A 133 9.18 -15.99 -12.17
CA ASN A 133 10.10 -15.65 -13.26
C ASN A 133 9.76 -14.32 -13.98
N ASN A 134 8.52 -13.87 -13.91
CA ASN A 134 8.07 -12.58 -14.46
C ASN A 134 8.61 -11.34 -13.70
N LEU A 135 9.34 -11.55 -12.59
CA LEU A 135 10.06 -10.50 -11.85
C LEU A 135 11.56 -10.42 -12.20
N ILE A 136 12.11 -11.43 -12.88
CA ILE A 136 13.55 -11.59 -13.11
C ILE A 136 13.99 -10.97 -14.45
N HIS A 137 13.07 -10.81 -15.40
CA HIS A 137 13.35 -10.38 -16.78
C HIS A 137 12.95 -8.93 -17.12
N GLU A 138 12.74 -8.08 -16.12
CA GLU A 138 12.43 -6.66 -16.32
C GLU A 138 13.53 -5.77 -15.76
#